data_AF-K9UJ63-F1
#
_entry.id   AF-K9UJ63-F1
#
_cell.length_a   1.000
_cell.length_b   1.000
_cell.length_c   1.000
_cell.angle_alpha   90.00
_cell.angle_beta   90.00
_cell.angle_gamma   90.00
#
_symmetry.space_group_name_H-M   'P 1'
#
loop_
_entity.id
_entity.type
_entity.pdbx_description
1 polymer ?
#
loop_
_entity_poly.entity_id
_entity_poly.type
_entity_poly.pdbx_seq_one_letter_code
_entity_poly.pdbx_strand_id
1 'polypeptide(L)'
;MNTQLVDSIVQMVETLPPAERELVKQRLSILPDFEWSNSKTELTLEDRRAFLRKPLAQRQLILAQQAQQMVEHYQTSTEWRELMAGDIIDD
;
A
#
# COMPACT_ATOMS: atom_id res chain seq x y z
N MET A 1 5.16 -10.44 1.38
CA MET A 1 3.79 -10.66 0.85
C MET A 1 3.16 -11.76 1.67
N ASN A 2 2.00 -11.51 2.26
CA ASN A 2 1.27 -12.52 3.04
C ASN A 2 0.46 -13.38 2.06
N THR A 3 1.11 -14.39 1.48
CA THR A 3 0.53 -15.24 0.43
C THR A 3 -0.65 -16.05 0.95
N GLN A 4 -0.67 -16.39 2.25
CA GLN A 4 -1.74 -17.16 2.88
C GLN A 4 -3.10 -16.46 2.81
N LEU A 5 -3.14 -15.13 2.94
CA LEU A 5 -4.38 -14.37 2.86
C LEU A 5 -4.90 -14.31 1.42
N VAL A 6 -3.99 -14.10 0.46
CA VAL A 6 -4.32 -14.06 -0.98
C VAL A 6 -4.84 -15.42 -1.44
N ASP A 7 -4.14 -16.50 -1.07
CA ASP A 7 -4.53 -17.87 -1.39
C ASP A 7 -5.89 -18.23 -0.77
N SER A 8 -6.16 -17.76 0.46
CA SER A 8 -7.46 -17.97 1.13
C SER A 8 -8.61 -17.23 0.44
N ILE A 9 -8.37 -16.01 -0.05
CA ILE A 9 -9.37 -15.22 -0.78
C ILE A 9 -9.67 -15.86 -2.14
N VAL A 10 -8.64 -16.31 -2.85
CA VAL A 10 -8.79 -17.04 -4.12
C VAL A 10 -9.63 -18.31 -3.91
N GLN A 11 -9.28 -19.10 -2.89
CA GLN A 11 -10.03 -20.32 -2.55
C GLN A 11 -11.50 -20.03 -2.22
N MET A 12 -11.78 -18.96 -1.48
CA MET A 12 -13.16 -18.57 -1.17
C MET A 12 -13.94 -18.20 -2.44
N VAL A 13 -13.37 -17.37 -3.33
CA VAL A 13 -14.02 -16.96 -4.59
C VAL A 13 -14.24 -18.16 -5.53
N GLU A 14 -13.32 -19.12 -5.54
CA GLU A 14 -13.43 -20.35 -6.34
C GLU A 14 -14.46 -21.35 -5.81
N THR A 15 -14.96 -21.19 -4.59
CA THR A 15 -16.03 -22.05 -4.02
C THR A 15 -17.42 -21.45 -4.16
N LEU A 16 -17.56 -20.20 -4.63
CA LEU A 16 -18.85 -19.54 -4.78
C LEU A 16 -19.67 -20.10 -5.97
N PRO A 17 -21.01 -19.99 -5.95
CA PRO A 17 -21.86 -20.27 -7.10
C PRO A 17 -21.51 -19.40 -8.33
N PRO A 18 -21.75 -19.88 -9.57
CA PRO A 18 -21.36 -19.15 -10.79
C PRO A 18 -21.95 -17.73 -10.88
N ALA A 19 -23.20 -17.53 -10.46
CA ALA A 19 -23.85 -16.22 -10.46
C ALA A 19 -23.17 -15.21 -9.52
N GLU A 20 -22.69 -15.69 -8.37
CA GLU A 20 -22.00 -14.85 -7.38
C GLU A 20 -20.58 -14.51 -7.86
N ARG A 21 -19.90 -15.43 -8.56
CA ARG A 21 -18.60 -15.14 -9.19
C ARG A 21 -18.70 -14.05 -10.25
N GLU A 22 -19.74 -14.09 -11.08
CA GLU A 22 -19.95 -13.04 -12.09
C GLU A 22 -20.30 -11.69 -11.45
N LEU A 23 -21.06 -11.69 -10.35
CA LEU A 23 -21.31 -10.48 -9.58
C LEU A 23 -20.00 -9.91 -9.00
N VAL A 24 -19.12 -10.75 -8.46
CA VAL A 24 -17.80 -10.35 -7.97
C VAL A 24 -16.96 -9.75 -9.09
N LYS A 25 -16.90 -10.39 -10.27
CA LYS A 25 -16.18 -9.85 -11.44
C LYS A 25 -16.74 -8.50 -11.88
N GLN A 26 -18.07 -8.36 -11.93
CA GLN A 26 -18.73 -7.12 -12.31
C GLN A 26 -18.43 -6.02 -11.27
N ARG A 27 -18.42 -6.35 -9.97
CA ARG A 27 -18.04 -5.39 -8.93
C ARG A 27 -16.59 -5.00 -9.01
N LEU A 28 -15.68 -5.95 -9.23
CA LEU A 28 -14.25 -5.69 -9.43
C LEU A 28 -13.99 -4.82 -10.66
N SER A 29 -14.78 -4.97 -11.74
CA SER A 29 -14.68 -4.09 -12.93
C SER A 29 -15.19 -2.66 -12.72
N ILE A 30 -15.97 -2.42 -11.65
CA ILE A 30 -16.52 -1.11 -11.30
C ILE A 30 -15.71 -0.46 -10.18
N LEU A 31 -14.85 -1.23 -9.49
CA LEU A 31 -13.87 -0.61 -8.61
C LEU A 31 -13.05 0.35 -9.47
N PRO A 32 -12.91 1.63 -9.08
CA PRO A 32 -11.86 2.45 -9.68
C PRO A 32 -10.58 1.64 -9.57
N ASP A 33 -9.70 1.72 -10.58
CA ASP A 33 -8.34 1.25 -10.41
C ASP A 33 -7.91 1.77 -9.05
N PHE A 34 -7.79 0.86 -8.08
CA PHE A 34 -7.40 1.25 -6.75
C PHE A 34 -5.96 1.66 -6.96
N GLU A 35 -5.78 2.95 -7.26
CA GLU A 35 -4.53 3.63 -7.23
C GLU A 35 -4.11 3.52 -5.78
N TRP A 36 -3.52 2.38 -5.42
CA TRP A 36 -2.36 2.44 -4.57
C TRP A 36 -1.49 3.46 -5.27
N SER A 37 -1.50 4.70 -4.78
CA SER A 37 -0.91 5.85 -5.42
C SER A 37 0.60 5.63 -5.46
N ASN A 38 1.03 4.78 -6.36
CA ASN A 38 2.41 4.46 -6.64
C ASN A 38 2.79 5.12 -7.96
N SER A 39 2.28 6.33 -8.18
CA SER A 39 2.90 7.31 -9.07
C SER A 39 4.11 7.97 -8.38
N LYS A 40 4.94 7.15 -7.74
CA LYS A 40 6.35 7.45 -7.47
C LYS A 40 7.13 6.38 -8.20
N THR A 41 7.68 6.75 -9.35
CA THR A 41 8.71 6.05 -10.11
C THR A 41 9.35 4.91 -9.29
N GLU A 42 8.98 3.67 -9.61
CA GLU A 42 9.52 2.51 -8.89
C GLU A 42 11.05 2.53 -8.99
N LEU A 43 11.71 2.85 -7.88
CA LEU A 43 13.16 2.86 -7.81
C LEU A 43 13.68 1.46 -8.13
N THR A 44 14.54 1.37 -9.14
CA THR A 44 15.16 0.11 -9.53
C THR A 44 16.05 -0.41 -8.39
N LEU A 45 16.39 -1.69 -8.42
CA LEU A 45 17.36 -2.24 -7.46
C LEU A 45 18.71 -1.53 -7.55
N GLU A 46 19.11 -1.05 -8.72
CA GLU A 46 20.37 -0.33 -8.87
C GLU A 46 20.31 1.06 -8.23
N ASP A 47 19.18 1.77 -8.35
CA ASP A 47 18.99 3.07 -7.68
C ASP A 47 19.09 2.94 -6.15
N ARG A 48 18.46 1.89 -5.61
CA ARG A 48 18.50 1.59 -4.16
C ARG A 48 19.93 1.26 -3.71
N ARG A 49 20.66 0.47 -4.48
CA ARG A 49 22.07 0.14 -4.19
C ARG A 49 22.97 1.37 -4.29
N ALA A 50 22.79 2.20 -5.31
CA ALA A 50 23.52 3.45 -5.49
C ALA A 50 23.30 4.40 -4.30
N PHE A 51 22.07 4.49 -3.79
CA PHE A 51 21.77 5.24 -2.57
C PHE A 51 22.51 4.67 -1.35
N LEU A 52 22.46 3.36 -1.13
CA LEU A 52 23.09 2.71 0.03
C LEU A 52 24.63 2.82 0.03
N ARG A 53 25.25 2.92 -1.15
CA ARG A 53 26.70 3.14 -1.28
C ARG A 53 27.15 4.55 -0.87
N LYS A 54 26.23 5.50 -0.70
CA LYS A 54 26.57 6.87 -0.27
C LYS A 54 27.05 6.90 1.20
N PRO A 55 27.97 7.82 1.54
CA PRO A 55 28.34 8.11 2.92
C PRO A 55 27.11 8.39 3.78
N LEU A 56 27.19 8.06 5.07
CA LEU A 56 26.08 8.21 6.02
C LEU A 56 25.51 9.64 6.02
N ALA A 57 26.37 10.66 6.05
CA ALA A 57 25.96 12.07 6.04
C ALA A 57 25.15 12.44 4.78
N GLN A 58 25.52 11.92 3.62
CA GLN A 58 24.78 12.18 2.37
C GLN A 58 23.42 11.48 2.39
N ARG A 59 23.34 10.25 2.91
CA ARG A 59 22.06 9.56 3.07
C ARG A 59 21.14 10.29 4.03
N GLN A 60 21.66 10.77 5.16
CA GLN A 60 20.89 11.55 6.14
C GLN A 60 20.35 12.84 5.54
N LEU A 61 21.16 13.57 4.76
CA LEU A 61 20.72 14.80 4.10
C LEU A 61 19.57 14.54 3.12
N ILE A 62 19.69 13.51 2.28
CA ILE A 62 18.66 13.14 1.30
C ILE A 62 17.36 12.75 2.02
N LEU A 63 17.46 11.91 3.06
CA LEU A 63 16.28 11.48 3.83
C LEU A 63 15.61 12.63 4.57
N ALA A 64 16.39 13.59 5.11
CA ALA A 64 15.84 14.77 5.78
C ALA A 64 15.04 15.65 4.80
N GLN A 65 15.55 15.85 3.57
CA GLN A 65 14.84 16.58 2.52
C GLN A 65 13.54 15.89 2.12
N GLN A 66 13.58 14.57 1.94
CA GLN A 66 12.38 13.78 1.63
C GLN A 66 11.36 13.83 2.76
N ALA A 67 11.80 13.70 4.01
CA ALA A 67 10.93 13.80 5.17
C ALA A 67 10.24 15.16 5.24
N GLN A 68 10.98 16.26 4.99
CA GLN A 68 10.42 17.61 4.99
C GLN A 68 9.31 17.79 3.94
N GLN A 69 9.45 17.18 2.76
CA GLN A 69 8.43 17.21 1.71
C GLN A 69 7.16 16.42 2.07
N MET A 70 7.26 15.48 3.02
CA MET A 70 6.12 14.68 3.48
C MET A 70 5.43 15.28 4.71
N VAL A 71 6.01 16.30 5.35
CA VAL A 71 5.45 16.90 6.58
C VAL A 71 4.03 17.40 6.36
N GLU A 72 3.78 18.14 5.28
CA GLU A 72 2.46 18.71 4.97
C GLU A 72 1.40 17.62 4.78
N HIS A 73 1.78 16.53 4.10
CA HIS A 73 0.93 15.35 3.91
C HIS A 73 0.53 14.74 5.26
N TYR A 74 1.48 14.51 6.17
CA TYR A 74 1.17 13.90 7.48
C TYR A 74 0.47 14.85 8.45
N GLN A 75 0.68 16.16 8.34
CA GLN A 75 -0.03 17.14 9.16
C GLN A 75 -1.49 17.29 8.76
N THR A 76 -1.80 17.16 7.46
CA THR A 76 -3.14 17.37 6.92
C THR A 76 -3.92 16.07 6.76
N SER A 77 -3.22 14.94 6.61
CA SER A 77 -3.84 13.64 6.41
C SER A 77 -4.67 13.25 7.63
N THR A 78 -5.92 12.84 7.38
CA THR A 78 -6.80 12.20 8.36
C THR A 78 -6.77 10.67 8.24
N GLU A 79 -5.91 10.10 7.39
CA GLU A 79 -5.79 8.65 7.19
C GLU A 79 -5.43 7.92 8.49
N TRP A 80 -4.73 8.59 9.43
CA TRP A 80 -4.49 8.04 10.76
C TRP A 80 -5.78 7.74 11.53
N ARG A 81 -6.89 8.44 11.24
CA ARG A 81 -8.21 8.13 11.86
C ARG A 81 -8.78 6.83 11.33
N GLU A 82 -8.49 6.46 10.09
CA GLU A 82 -8.90 5.18 9.52
C GLU A 82 -8.12 4.03 10.17
N LEU A 83 -6.86 4.26 10.56
CA LEU A 83 -6.07 3.30 11.34
C LEU A 83 -6.61 3.11 12.77
N MET A 84 -7.27 4.13 13.35
CA MET A 84 -7.93 4.06 14.66
C MET A 84 -9.34 3.46 14.59
N ALA A 85 -9.90 3.28 13.39
CA ALA A 85 -11.23 2.71 13.16
C ALA A 85 -11.23 1.18 12.97
N GLY A 86 -10.09 0.51 13.18
CA GLY A 86 -10.06 -0.94 13.37
C GLY A 86 -10.70 -1.29 14.72
N ASP A 87 -11.54 -2.33 14.76
CA ASP A 87 -12.17 -2.85 15.97
C ASP A 87 -11.13 -3.07 17.09
N ILE A 88 -11.00 -2.09 17.99
CA ILE A 88 -10.40 -2.32 19.29
C ILE A 88 -11.45 -3.10 20.09
N ILE A 89 -11.29 -4.42 20.13
CA ILE A 89 -12.03 -5.27 21.06
C ILE A 89 -11.43 -4.97 22.45
N ASP A 90 -12.14 -4.16 23.24
CA ASP A 90 -11.89 -4.09 24.69
C ASP A 90 -12.49 -5.36 25.32
N ASP A 91 -11.64 -6.14 25.99
CA ASP A 91 -12.01 -7.32 26.82
C ASP A 91 -12.69 -6.90 28.14
#